data_AF-A0A3M1LP80-F1
#
_entry.id   AF-A0A3M1LP80-F1
#
_cell.length_a   1.000
_cell.length_b   1.000
_cell.length_c   1.000
_cell.angle_alpha   90.00
_cell.angle_beta   90.00
_cell.angle_gamma   90.00
#
_symmetry.space_group_name_H-M   'P 1'
#
loop_
_entity.id
_entity.type
_entity.pdbx_description
1 polymer ?
#
loop_
_entity_poly.entity_id
_entity_poly.type
_entity_poly.pdbx_seq_one_letter_code
_entity_poly.pdbx_strand_id
1 'polypeptide(L)'
;MRKIIIEDKRYIPPFNEPARELTVLNKRLWLHQRDILAPYCDRERPVRSFDEIPKDRVETLVYRDNLFFDKPFFEEFIRRARELGRACRVAFSLEDKAITSHALTLQKGIRRQGDVYVADMWYFPRGLEEDVVPLVIDTEAYEVGYY
;
A
#
# COMPACT_ATOMS: atom_id res chain seq x y z
N MET A 1 -13.31 0.42 -8.84
CA MET A 1 -12.49 -0.80 -8.72
C MET A 1 -12.71 -1.42 -7.34
N ARG A 2 -12.54 -2.73 -7.16
CA ARG A 2 -12.68 -3.33 -5.83
C ARG A 2 -11.40 -3.12 -5.03
N LYS A 3 -11.50 -2.76 -3.75
CA LYS A 3 -10.38 -2.85 -2.80
C LYS A 3 -10.50 -4.05 -1.88
N ILE A 4 -9.39 -4.74 -1.69
CA ILE A 4 -9.20 -5.83 -0.76
C ILE A 4 -8.22 -5.35 0.31
N ILE A 5 -8.60 -5.51 1.57
CA ILE A 5 -7.82 -5.06 2.71
C ILE A 5 -7.31 -6.30 3.43
N ILE A 6 -6.00 -6.52 3.42
CA ILE A 6 -5.36 -7.58 4.21
C ILE A 6 -5.21 -7.07 5.64
N GLU A 7 -5.93 -7.69 6.58
CA GLU A 7 -5.91 -7.31 7.99
C GLU A 7 -4.57 -7.66 8.66
N ASP A 8 -3.93 -6.68 9.29
CA ASP A 8 -2.78 -6.88 10.16
C ASP A 8 -3.14 -6.63 11.62
N LYS A 9 -3.33 -7.72 12.36
CA LYS A 9 -3.70 -7.69 13.78
C LYS A 9 -2.50 -7.62 14.71
N ARG A 10 -1.28 -7.41 14.18
CA ARG A 10 -0.09 -7.26 15.03
C ARG A 10 -0.15 -5.95 15.79
N TYR A 11 0.02 -6.04 17.09
CA TYR A 11 0.02 -4.87 17.95
C TYR A 11 1.35 -4.15 17.79
N ILE A 12 1.31 -2.82 17.71
CA ILE A 12 2.50 -1.97 17.59
C ILE A 12 2.87 -1.49 18.99
N PRO A 13 4.01 -1.92 19.55
CA PRO A 13 4.54 -1.31 20.77
C PRO A 13 5.01 0.13 20.51
N PRO A 14 4.90 1.05 21.47
CA PRO A 14 4.33 0.88 22.81
C PRO A 14 2.80 1.04 22.89
N PHE A 15 2.14 1.36 21.77
CA PHE A 15 0.72 1.69 21.72
C PHE A 15 -0.20 0.52 22.06
N ASN A 16 0.25 -0.72 21.83
CA ASN A 16 -0.49 -1.95 22.11
C ASN A 16 -1.84 -2.04 21.35
N GLU A 17 -1.87 -1.46 20.15
CA GLU A 17 -3.01 -1.48 19.23
C GLU A 17 -2.53 -1.88 17.81
N PRO A 18 -3.41 -2.45 16.97
CA PRO A 18 -3.10 -2.66 15.56
C PRO A 18 -2.79 -1.35 14.83
N ALA A 19 -1.89 -1.39 13.85
CA ALA A 19 -1.47 -0.20 13.12
C ALA A 19 -2.62 0.62 12.51
N ARG A 20 -3.69 -0.05 12.05
CA ARG A 20 -4.88 0.59 11.47
C ARG A 20 -5.57 1.57 12.43
N GLU A 21 -5.50 1.32 13.75
CA GLU A 21 -6.14 2.13 14.78
C GLU A 21 -5.27 3.31 15.23
N LEU A 22 -3.98 3.30 14.90
CA LEU A 22 -3.07 4.38 15.24
C LEU A 22 -3.47 5.67 14.51
N THR A 23 -3.34 6.78 15.22
CA THR A 23 -3.50 8.11 14.64
C THR A 23 -2.24 8.47 13.86
N VAL A 24 -2.42 8.77 12.58
CA VAL A 24 -1.38 9.32 11.72
C VAL A 24 -1.82 10.73 11.33
N LEU A 25 -0.96 11.71 11.59
CA LEU A 25 -1.27 13.14 11.51
C LEU A 25 -2.43 13.51 12.45
N ASN A 26 -3.65 13.56 11.95
CA ASN A 26 -4.86 13.99 12.67
C ASN A 26 -6.04 13.01 12.55
N LYS A 27 -5.84 11.82 11.97
CA LYS A 27 -6.87 10.81 11.74
C LYS A 27 -6.33 9.42 12.01
N ARG A 28 -7.21 8.45 12.30
CA ARG A 28 -6.83 7.04 12.32
C ARG A 28 -6.35 6.60 10.93
N LEU A 29 -5.36 5.72 10.87
CA LEU A 29 -4.78 5.24 9.61
C LEU A 29 -5.85 4.66 8.67
N TRP A 30 -6.76 3.82 9.17
CA TRP A 30 -7.83 3.25 8.34
C TRP A 30 -8.76 4.32 7.74
N LEU A 31 -9.00 5.41 8.47
CA LEU A 31 -9.85 6.51 8.04
C LEU A 31 -9.15 7.33 6.95
N HIS A 32 -7.85 7.59 7.13
CA HIS A 32 -7.00 8.23 6.13
C HIS A 32 -6.97 7.43 4.82
N GLN A 33 -6.72 6.12 4.90
CA GLN A 33 -6.74 5.23 3.74
C GLN A 33 -8.12 5.23 3.05
N ARG A 34 -9.20 5.15 3.82
CA ARG A 34 -10.57 5.19 3.27
C ARG A 34 -10.83 6.48 2.49
N ASP A 35 -10.44 7.63 3.05
CA ASP A 35 -10.67 8.94 2.43
C ASP A 35 -9.88 9.08 1.10
N ILE A 36 -8.64 8.57 1.05
CA ILE A 36 -7.83 8.56 -0.19
C ILE A 36 -8.45 7.63 -1.25
N LEU A 37 -8.92 6.45 -0.85
CA LEU A 37 -9.39 5.42 -1.77
C LEU A 37 -10.84 5.62 -2.24
N ALA A 38 -11.63 6.45 -1.56
CA ALA A 38 -13.05 6.68 -1.85
C ALA A 38 -13.35 7.07 -3.31
N PRO A 39 -12.54 7.90 -4.01
CA PRO A 39 -12.80 8.24 -5.41
C PRO A 39 -12.53 7.09 -6.40
N TYR A 40 -11.78 6.07 -6.00
CA TYR A 40 -11.31 5.01 -6.90
C TYR A 40 -12.01 3.67 -6.65
N CYS A 41 -12.43 3.44 -5.40
CA CYS A 41 -12.95 2.16 -4.94
C CYS A 41 -14.42 2.23 -4.53
N ASP A 42 -15.25 1.40 -5.15
CA ASP A 42 -16.70 1.33 -4.92
C ASP A 42 -17.10 0.09 -4.09
N ARG A 43 -16.20 -0.89 -3.95
CA ARG A 43 -16.42 -2.12 -3.20
C ARG A 43 -15.24 -2.39 -2.27
N GLU A 44 -15.54 -2.82 -1.06
CA GLU A 44 -14.55 -3.18 -0.03
C GLU A 44 -14.76 -4.61 0.44
N ARG A 45 -13.65 -5.35 0.63
CA ARG A 45 -13.67 -6.64 1.30
C ARG A 45 -12.42 -6.83 2.15
N PRO A 46 -12.53 -6.94 3.49
CA PRO A 46 -11.42 -7.34 4.33
C PRO A 46 -11.16 -8.85 4.17
N VAL A 47 -9.88 -9.24 4.23
CA VAL A 47 -9.39 -10.61 4.17
C VAL A 47 -8.23 -10.78 5.15
N ARG A 48 -7.96 -12.01 5.59
CA ARG A 48 -6.83 -12.29 6.50
C ARG A 48 -5.53 -12.59 5.77
N SER A 49 -5.62 -13.12 4.56
CA SER A 49 -4.47 -13.47 3.72
C SER A 49 -4.81 -13.36 2.23
N PHE A 50 -3.77 -13.52 1.39
CA PHE A 50 -3.93 -13.59 -0.06
C PHE A 50 -4.82 -14.76 -0.53
N ASP A 51 -4.88 -15.85 0.23
CA ASP A 51 -5.64 -17.06 -0.12
C ASP A 51 -7.16 -16.85 -0.07
N GLU A 52 -7.62 -15.88 0.74
CA GLU A 52 -9.03 -15.53 0.89
C GLU A 52 -9.53 -14.57 -0.19
N ILE A 53 -8.65 -14.10 -1.07
CA ILE A 53 -8.99 -13.16 -2.13
C ILE A 53 -9.77 -13.91 -3.24
N PRO A 54 -10.96 -13.41 -3.63
CA PRO A 54 -11.72 -14.01 -4.72
C PRO A 54 -10.92 -14.05 -6.04
N LYS A 55 -11.02 -15.18 -6.75
CA LYS A 55 -10.35 -15.40 -8.05
C LYS A 55 -11.17 -14.92 -9.25
N ASP A 56 -12.07 -13.96 -9.04
CA ASP A 56 -12.87 -13.37 -10.10
C ASP A 56 -12.09 -12.32 -10.89
N ARG A 57 -12.45 -12.14 -12.17
CA ARG A 57 -11.76 -11.25 -13.10
C ARG A 57 -12.23 -9.80 -12.97
N VAL A 58 -12.01 -9.22 -11.79
CA VAL A 58 -12.40 -7.85 -11.45
C VAL A 58 -11.16 -7.02 -11.17
N GLU A 59 -11.11 -5.78 -11.68
CA GLU A 59 -10.08 -4.81 -11.33
C GLU A 59 -10.00 -4.64 -9.81
N THR A 60 -8.84 -5.00 -9.24
CA THR A 60 -8.67 -5.18 -7.80
C THR A 60 -7.42 -4.45 -7.31
N LEU A 61 -7.59 -3.58 -6.32
CA LEU A 61 -6.52 -3.05 -5.48
C LEU A 61 -6.42 -3.93 -4.22
N VAL A 62 -5.22 -4.39 -3.88
CA VAL A 62 -4.95 -5.13 -2.63
C VAL A 62 -3.94 -4.34 -1.82
N TYR A 63 -4.16 -4.14 -0.53
CA TYR A 63 -3.16 -3.55 0.36
C TYR A 63 -3.31 -4.09 1.78
N ARG A 64 -2.25 -3.99 2.58
CA ARG A 64 -2.28 -4.32 4.01
C ARG A 64 -2.66 -3.08 4.82
N ASP A 65 -3.56 -3.22 5.79
CA ASP A 65 -4.12 -2.08 6.55
C ASP A 65 -3.11 -1.35 7.45
N ASN A 66 -1.93 -1.93 7.70
CA ASN A 66 -0.83 -1.27 8.39
C ASN A 66 0.03 -0.35 7.49
N LEU A 67 -0.23 -0.30 6.18
CA LEU A 67 0.55 0.49 5.24
C LEU A 67 0.09 1.95 5.22
N PHE A 68 0.97 2.88 5.53
CA PHE A 68 0.71 4.30 5.31
C PHE A 68 1.07 4.69 3.86
N PHE A 69 0.20 5.51 3.26
CA PHE A 69 0.41 6.18 1.98
C PHE A 69 -0.40 7.48 1.97
N ASP A 70 0.08 8.49 1.23
CA ASP A 70 -0.66 9.73 1.03
C ASP A 70 -1.38 9.76 -0.33
N LYS A 71 -2.12 10.85 -0.56
CA LYS A 71 -2.92 11.02 -1.77
C LYS A 71 -2.05 11.15 -3.02
N PRO A 72 -1.03 12.04 -3.09
CA PRO A 72 -0.17 12.16 -4.28
C PRO A 72 0.50 10.84 -4.65
N PHE A 73 1.03 10.12 -3.65
CA PHE A 73 1.65 8.82 -3.86
C PHE A 73 0.68 7.81 -4.47
N PHE A 74 -0.52 7.69 -3.89
CA PHE A 74 -1.52 6.76 -4.38
C PHE A 74 -2.01 7.11 -5.78
N GLU A 75 -2.23 8.40 -6.07
CA GLU A 75 -2.63 8.91 -7.37
C GLU A 75 -1.62 8.57 -8.46
N GLU A 76 -0.34 8.77 -8.18
CA GLU A 76 0.72 8.43 -9.12
C GLU A 76 0.84 6.91 -9.34
N PHE A 77 0.76 6.14 -8.25
CA PHE A 77 0.76 4.68 -8.34
C PHE A 77 -0.39 4.15 -9.20
N ILE A 78 -1.64 4.55 -8.92
CA ILE A 78 -2.80 4.00 -9.63
C ILE A 78 -2.82 4.43 -11.10
N ARG A 79 -2.36 5.63 -11.41
CA ARG A 79 -2.23 6.13 -12.78
C ARG A 79 -1.25 5.26 -13.58
N ARG A 80 -0.02 5.10 -13.09
CA ARG A 80 1.02 4.28 -13.75
C ARG A 80 0.65 2.79 -13.80
N ALA A 81 0.01 2.27 -12.75
CA ALA A 81 -0.44 0.88 -12.70
C ALA A 81 -1.52 0.57 -13.76
N ARG A 82 -2.44 1.51 -13.98
CA ARG A 82 -3.45 1.40 -15.04
C ARG A 82 -2.85 1.50 -16.43
N GLU A 83 -1.92 2.42 -16.65
CA GLU A 83 -1.17 2.56 -17.92
C GLU A 83 -0.36 1.31 -18.26
N LEU A 84 0.23 0.66 -17.26
CA LEU A 84 0.98 -0.57 -17.41
C LEU A 84 0.10 -1.76 -17.85
N GLY A 85 -1.16 -1.80 -17.42
CA GLY A 85 -2.13 -2.82 -17.83
C GLY A 85 -1.80 -4.27 -17.40
N ARG A 86 -0.85 -4.44 -16.47
CA ARG A 86 -0.41 -5.71 -15.88
C ARG A 86 -0.50 -5.67 -14.36
N ALA A 87 -0.58 -6.83 -13.73
CA ALA A 87 -0.51 -6.90 -12.28
C ALA A 87 0.83 -6.38 -11.77
N CYS A 88 0.78 -5.47 -10.81
CA CYS A 88 1.97 -4.84 -10.28
C CYS A 88 1.91 -4.64 -8.77
N ARG A 89 3.09 -4.47 -8.19
CA ARG A 89 3.30 -4.18 -6.78
C ARG A 89 4.06 -2.89 -6.64
N VAL A 90 3.69 -2.07 -5.66
CA VAL A 90 4.47 -0.89 -5.30
C VAL A 90 5.91 -1.29 -4.99
N ALA A 91 6.84 -0.63 -5.66
CA ALA A 91 8.26 -0.71 -5.40
C ALA A 91 8.89 0.67 -5.26
N PHE A 92 10.07 0.72 -4.65
CA PHE A 92 10.88 1.90 -4.44
C PHE A 92 12.32 1.60 -4.82
N SER A 93 13.03 2.63 -5.28
CA SER A 93 14.47 2.54 -5.57
C SER A 93 15.28 2.25 -4.30
N LEU A 94 16.38 1.51 -4.42
CA LEU A 94 17.35 1.36 -3.32
C LEU A 94 18.05 2.67 -2.97
N GLU A 95 18.08 3.63 -3.88
CA GLU A 95 18.71 4.95 -3.71
C GLU A 95 17.73 5.98 -3.14
N ASP A 96 16.46 5.61 -2.96
CA ASP A 96 15.45 6.50 -2.41
C ASP A 96 15.75 6.78 -0.91
N LYS A 97 16.14 8.02 -0.63
CA LYS A 97 16.52 8.47 0.71
C LYS A 97 15.34 8.50 1.68
N ALA A 98 14.12 8.74 1.23
CA ALA A 98 12.94 8.75 2.10
C ALA A 98 12.64 7.33 2.62
N ILE A 99 12.80 6.33 1.74
CA ILE A 99 12.62 4.93 2.11
C ILE A 99 13.77 4.43 2.98
N THR A 100 15.01 4.64 2.53
CA THR A 100 16.20 4.14 3.23
C THR A 100 16.44 4.78 4.60
N SER A 101 16.07 6.05 4.78
CA SER A 101 16.31 6.79 6.03
C SER A 101 15.16 6.69 7.04
N HIS A 102 13.90 6.58 6.58
CA HIS A 102 12.74 6.75 7.46
C HIS A 102 11.69 5.63 7.33
N ALA A 103 11.39 5.13 6.13
CA ALA A 103 10.31 4.16 5.96
C ALA A 103 10.71 2.74 6.39
N LEU A 104 11.96 2.32 6.18
CA LEU A 104 12.45 0.98 6.55
C LEU A 104 12.43 0.71 8.06
N THR A 105 12.68 1.73 8.88
CA THR A 105 12.69 1.61 10.34
C THR A 105 11.29 1.60 10.95
N LEU A 106 10.30 2.22 10.27
CA LEU A 106 8.94 2.39 10.78
C LEU A 106 7.94 1.37 10.21
N GLN A 107 8.15 0.89 8.99
CA GLN A 107 7.22 -0.03 8.33
C GLN A 107 7.83 -1.42 8.11
N LYS A 108 7.43 -2.39 8.96
CA LYS A 108 7.76 -3.82 8.80
C LYS A 108 7.20 -4.47 7.51
N GLY A 109 6.42 -3.72 6.73
CA GLY A 109 5.84 -4.16 5.45
C GLY A 109 6.77 -3.95 4.24
N ILE A 110 7.78 -3.09 4.35
CA ILE A 110 8.73 -2.84 3.27
C ILE A 110 9.84 -3.90 3.30
N ARG A 111 10.08 -4.56 2.17
CA ARG A 111 11.08 -5.64 2.08
C ARG A 111 11.94 -5.45 0.85
N ARG A 112 13.22 -5.78 0.95
CA ARG A 112 14.10 -5.79 -0.23
C ARG A 112 13.77 -7.00 -1.10
N GLN A 113 13.56 -6.77 -2.38
CA GLN A 113 13.40 -7.79 -3.40
C GLN A 113 14.34 -7.47 -4.56
N GLY A 114 15.50 -8.14 -4.60
CA GLY A 114 16.54 -7.86 -5.59
C GLY A 114 17.11 -6.44 -5.45
N ASP A 115 16.91 -5.66 -6.50
CA ASP A 115 17.39 -4.28 -6.70
C ASP A 115 16.33 -3.21 -6.36
N VAL A 116 15.23 -3.59 -5.72
CA VAL A 116 14.18 -2.66 -5.25
C VAL A 116 13.69 -2.99 -3.84
N TYR A 117 13.05 -2.03 -3.18
CA TYR A 117 12.21 -2.27 -2.01
C TYR A 117 10.75 -2.40 -2.45
N VAL A 118 9.99 -3.35 -1.90
CA VAL A 118 8.57 -3.53 -2.20
C VAL A 118 7.71 -3.27 -0.97
N ALA A 119 6.55 -2.65 -1.15
CA ALA A 119 5.55 -2.43 -0.11
C ALA A 119 4.34 -3.34 -0.28
N ASP A 120 3.55 -3.53 0.78
CA ASP A 120 2.35 -4.36 0.78
C ASP A 120 1.14 -3.65 0.14
N MET A 121 1.30 -3.18 -1.10
CA MET A 121 0.25 -2.65 -1.98
C MET A 121 0.42 -3.19 -3.41
N TRP A 122 -0.68 -3.68 -3.98
CA TRP A 122 -0.74 -4.34 -5.28
C TRP A 122 -1.94 -3.86 -6.08
N TYR A 123 -1.77 -3.81 -7.39
CA TYR A 123 -2.85 -3.54 -8.34
C TYR A 123 -2.96 -4.69 -9.34
N PHE A 124 -4.20 -5.12 -9.57
CA PHE A 124 -4.54 -6.23 -10.43
C PHE A 124 -5.60 -5.78 -11.46
N PRO A 125 -5.24 -5.56 -12.73
CA PRO A 125 -6.18 -5.03 -13.72
C PRO A 125 -7.30 -6.01 -14.07
N ARG A 126 -7.06 -7.34 -13.96
CA ARG A 126 -8.00 -8.38 -14.42
C ARG A 126 -8.21 -9.51 -13.39
N GLY A 127 -8.17 -9.18 -12.11
CA GLY A 127 -8.19 -10.15 -11.01
C GLY A 127 -6.78 -10.65 -10.65
N LEU A 128 -6.67 -11.54 -9.66
CA LEU A 128 -5.37 -12.05 -9.21
C LEU A 128 -4.60 -12.71 -10.36
N GLU A 129 -3.38 -12.21 -10.61
CA GLU A 129 -2.43 -12.72 -11.60
C GLU A 129 -1.16 -13.16 -10.85
N GLU A 130 -0.53 -14.27 -11.28
CA GLU A 130 0.68 -14.80 -10.61
C GLU A 130 1.93 -13.96 -10.93
N ASP A 131 2.01 -13.42 -12.14
CA ASP A 131 3.13 -12.60 -12.60
C ASP A 131 2.91 -11.14 -12.20
N VAL A 132 3.41 -10.80 -11.00
CA VAL A 132 3.33 -9.45 -10.43
C VAL A 132 4.65 -8.73 -10.60
N VAL A 133 4.67 -7.69 -11.42
CA VAL A 133 5.89 -6.89 -11.65
C VAL A 133 6.06 -5.78 -10.61
N PRO A 134 7.28 -5.50 -10.14
CA PRO A 134 7.53 -4.31 -9.32
C PRO A 134 7.32 -3.04 -10.17
N LEU A 135 6.56 -2.09 -9.64
CA LEU A 135 6.37 -0.77 -10.23
C LEU A 135 7.02 0.26 -9.32
N VAL A 136 8.18 0.77 -9.74
CA VAL A 136 8.94 1.77 -8.99
C VAL A 136 8.20 3.10 -9.05
N ILE A 137 7.80 3.59 -7.88
CA ILE A 137 7.22 4.92 -7.68
C ILE A 137 8.27 5.74 -6.93
N ASP A 138 8.68 6.86 -7.52
CA ASP A 138 9.57 7.79 -6.86
C ASP A 138 8.81 8.44 -5.71
N THR A 139 9.25 8.19 -4.48
CA THR A 139 8.79 9.00 -3.36
C THR A 139 9.58 10.29 -3.44
N GLU A 140 9.14 11.22 -4.29
CA GLU A 140 9.62 12.60 -4.19
C GLU A 140 9.51 12.96 -2.72
N ALA A 141 10.66 13.22 -2.08
CA ALA A 141 10.74 13.51 -0.66
C ALA A 141 10.02 14.84 -0.42
N TYR A 142 8.70 14.81 -0.34
CA TYR A 142 7.94 15.84 0.30
C TYR A 142 8.39 15.78 1.75
N GLU A 143 9.27 16.71 2.13
CA GLU A 143 9.55 17.04 3.51
C GLU A 143 8.20 17.27 4.21
N VAL A 144 7.64 16.22 4.80
CA VAL A 144 6.67 16.38 5.85
C VAL A 144 7.52 16.78 7.04
N GLY A 145 7.80 18.08 7.15
CA GLY A 145 8.55 18.65 8.24
C GLY A 145 7.95 18.18 9.57
N TYR A 146 8.68 17.32 10.27
CA TYR A 146 8.40 16.99 11.65
C TYR A 146 9.03 18.12 12.48
N TYR A 147 8.18 18.99 13.05
CA TYR A 147 8.54 19.84 14.19
C TYR A 147 8.30 19.08 15.49
#